data_AF-A0A640QL13-F1
#
_entry.id   AF-A0A640QL13-F1
#
_cell.length_a   1.000
_cell.length_b   1.000
_cell.length_c   1.000
_cell.angle_alpha   90.00
_cell.angle_beta   90.00
_cell.angle_gamma   90.00
#
_symmetry.space_group_name_H-M   'P 1'
#
loop_
_entity.id
_entity.type
_entity.pdbx_description
1 polymer ?
#
loop_
_entity_poly.entity_id
_entity_poly.type
_entity_poly.pdbx_seq_one_letter_code
_entity_poly.pdbx_strand_id
1 'polypeptide(L)'
;MMNLFRAALREDDLPVVIGKITDSEMSEEDIMPYIHRVHLAQQLFVESDNCATYMSNSDTYTYGDDPWHYTSKSFIQMGKDFALSYKQNAQTCRTFKR
;
A
#
# COMPACT_ATOMS: atom_id res chain seq x y z
N MET A 1 6.50 4.88 -12.72
CA MET A 1 5.81 3.61 -13.01
C MET A 1 4.30 3.78 -13.12
N MET A 2 3.58 4.26 -12.09
CA MET A 2 2.10 4.35 -12.13
C MET A 2 1.54 5.16 -13.31
N ASN A 3 2.18 6.28 -13.67
CA ASN A 3 1.80 7.05 -14.86
C ASN A 3 1.90 6.24 -16.16
N LEU A 4 2.82 5.28 -16.26
CA LEU A 4 2.93 4.40 -17.42
C LEU A 4 1.77 3.38 -17.46
N PHE A 5 1.35 2.86 -16.30
CA PHE A 5 0.16 2.00 -16.24
C PHE A 5 -1.10 2.74 -16.64
N ARG A 6 -1.29 3.97 -16.14
CA ARG A 6 -2.40 4.85 -16.52
C ARG A 6 -2.44 5.12 -18.02
N ALA A 7 -1.30 5.48 -18.61
CA ALA A 7 -1.17 5.70 -20.05
C ALA A 7 -1.47 4.44 -20.87
N ALA A 8 -0.95 3.27 -20.45
CA ALA A 8 -1.18 2.00 -21.13
C ALA A 8 -2.65 1.56 -21.07
N LEU A 9 -3.34 1.84 -19.95
CA LEU A 9 -4.74 1.49 -19.73
C LEU A 9 -5.72 2.57 -20.21
N ARG A 10 -5.21 3.75 -20.63
CA ARG A 10 -5.99 4.93 -21.04
C ARG A 10 -6.96 5.40 -19.96
N GLU A 11 -6.53 5.34 -18.70
CA GLU A 11 -7.28 5.83 -17.55
C GLU A 11 -6.33 6.67 -16.67
N ASP A 12 -6.36 7.99 -16.87
CA ASP A 12 -5.43 8.93 -16.23
C ASP A 12 -5.61 9.04 -14.72
N ASP A 13 -6.80 8.71 -14.22
CA ASP A 13 -7.17 8.76 -12.80
C ASP A 13 -7.40 7.37 -12.22
N LEU A 14 -6.75 6.34 -12.78
CA LEU A 14 -6.82 4.99 -12.24
C LEU A 14 -6.43 5.01 -10.74
N PRO A 15 -7.34 4.60 -9.83
CA PRO A 15 -7.06 4.66 -8.40
C PRO A 15 -5.94 3.68 -8.02
N VAL A 16 -5.00 4.13 -7.20
CA VAL A 16 -3.89 3.33 -6.68
C VAL A 16 -4.02 3.22 -5.16
N VAL A 17 -3.93 2.00 -4.63
CA VAL A 17 -3.79 1.77 -3.19
C VAL A 17 -2.42 1.18 -2.97
N ILE A 18 -1.57 1.84 -2.20
CA ILE A 18 -0.26 1.30 -1.80
C ILE A 18 -0.38 0.84 -0.35
N GLY A 19 0.04 -0.39 -0.08
CA GLY A 19 0.15 -0.91 1.28
C GLY A 19 1.50 -0.56 1.90
N LYS A 20 1.49 -0.09 3.14
CA LYS A 20 2.70 -0.01 3.96
C LYS A 20 3.29 -1.41 4.10
N ILE A 21 4.59 -1.54 3.82
CA ILE A 21 5.34 -2.76 4.12
C ILE A 21 5.80 -2.71 5.58
N THR A 22 5.97 -3.84 6.25
CA THR A 22 6.43 -3.85 7.65
C THR A 22 7.59 -4.81 7.82
N ASP A 23 8.45 -4.50 8.78
CA ASP A 23 9.44 -5.44 9.30
C ASP A 23 8.75 -6.33 10.32
N SER A 24 9.09 -7.61 10.35
CA SER A 24 8.50 -8.56 11.31
C SER A 24 9.11 -8.43 12.70
N GLU A 25 10.30 -7.82 12.81
CA GLU A 25 11.05 -7.70 14.06
C GLU A 25 11.33 -9.07 14.72
N MET A 26 11.30 -10.16 13.92
CA MET A 26 11.49 -11.53 14.40
C MET A 26 12.97 -11.94 14.56
N SER A 27 13.91 -11.06 14.25
CA SER A 27 15.35 -11.25 14.51
C SER A 27 15.93 -10.16 15.39
N GLU A 28 17.11 -10.42 15.97
CA GLU A 28 17.82 -9.45 16.82
C GLU A 28 18.30 -8.21 16.07
N GLU A 29 18.50 -8.33 14.75
CA GLU A 29 18.83 -7.22 13.85
C GLU A 29 17.62 -6.87 12.97
N ASP A 30 17.53 -5.61 12.52
CA ASP A 30 16.52 -5.18 11.55
C ASP A 30 16.67 -5.95 10.24
N ILE A 31 15.61 -6.66 9.86
CA ILE A 31 15.57 -7.48 8.66
C ILE A 31 15.49 -6.58 7.41
N MET A 32 14.86 -5.42 7.55
CA MET A 32 14.72 -4.40 6.53
C MET A 32 15.36 -3.07 6.98
N PRO A 33 16.70 -2.95 7.02
CA PRO A 33 17.40 -1.81 7.63
C PRO A 33 17.11 -0.45 6.96
N TYR A 34 16.58 -0.46 5.74
CA TYR A 34 16.22 0.75 4.98
C TYR A 34 14.71 0.93 4.81
N ILE A 35 13.87 0.21 5.58
CA ILE A 35 12.41 0.24 5.43
C ILE A 35 11.83 1.66 5.55
N HIS A 36 12.44 2.51 6.40
CA HIS A 36 12.07 3.91 6.55
C HIS A 36 12.18 4.71 5.24
N ARG A 37 13.15 4.39 4.37
CA ARG A 37 13.29 5.04 3.05
C ARG A 37 12.18 4.60 2.12
N VAL A 38 11.76 3.34 2.21
CA VAL A 38 10.64 2.81 1.43
C VAL A 38 9.33 3.43 1.89
N HIS A 39 9.07 3.50 3.21
CA HIS A 39 7.90 4.20 3.77
C HIS A 39 7.84 5.66 3.31
N LEU A 40 8.96 6.38 3.37
CA LEU A 40 9.03 7.76 2.90
C LEU A 40 8.69 7.85 1.39
N ALA A 41 9.23 6.95 0.57
CA ALA A 41 8.92 6.94 -0.86
C ALA A 41 7.45 6.60 -1.14
N GLN A 42 6.85 5.67 -0.40
CA GLN A 42 5.42 5.35 -0.48
C GLN A 42 4.56 6.56 -0.12
N GLN A 43 4.90 7.25 0.96
CA GLN A 43 4.20 8.46 1.41
C GLN A 43 4.32 9.59 0.39
N LEU A 44 5.53 9.90 -0.08
CA LEU A 44 5.76 10.95 -1.08
C LEU A 44 5.01 10.68 -2.39
N PHE A 45 4.90 9.41 -2.80
CA PHE A 45 4.10 9.05 -3.96
C PHE A 45 2.62 9.40 -3.73
N VAL A 46 2.04 8.99 -2.59
CA VAL A 46 0.64 9.24 -2.25
C VAL A 46 0.35 10.75 -2.11
N GLU A 47 1.27 11.53 -1.55
CA GLU A 47 1.15 12.99 -1.46
C GLU A 47 1.19 13.67 -2.84
N SER A 48 1.91 13.10 -3.80
CA SER A 48 2.03 13.64 -5.16
C SER A 48 0.90 13.25 -6.12
N ASP A 49 0.05 12.29 -5.73
CA ASP A 49 -0.95 11.67 -6.60
C ASP A 49 -2.33 11.69 -5.93
N ASN A 50 -3.20 12.59 -6.38
CA ASN A 50 -4.55 12.76 -5.85
C ASN A 50 -5.44 11.51 -6.00
N CYS A 51 -4.99 10.53 -6.79
CA CYS A 51 -5.66 9.25 -6.97
C CYS A 51 -4.94 8.08 -6.32
N ALA A 52 -4.00 8.35 -5.44
CA ALA A 52 -3.34 7.36 -4.63
C ALA A 52 -3.78 7.46 -3.16
N THR A 53 -3.79 6.34 -2.46
CA THR A 53 -3.97 6.30 -1.01
C THR A 53 -3.01 5.32 -0.36
N TYR A 54 -2.71 5.55 0.91
CA TYR A 54 -1.79 4.74 1.70
C TYR A 54 -2.56 3.88 2.71
N MET A 55 -2.57 2.56 2.51
CA MET A 55 -3.12 1.59 3.46
C MET A 55 -2.03 1.24 4.47
N SER A 56 -2.17 1.70 5.71
CA SER A 56 -1.16 1.57 6.77
C SER A 56 -1.53 0.60 7.90
N ASN A 57 -2.61 -0.16 7.78
CA ASN A 57 -3.04 -1.13 8.79
C ASN A 57 -2.14 -2.38 8.89
N SER A 58 -1.11 -2.48 8.05
CA SER A 58 -0.17 -3.60 8.01
C SER A 58 0.54 -3.86 9.34
N ASP A 59 0.73 -2.82 10.17
CA ASP A 59 1.34 -2.95 11.50
C ASP A 59 0.54 -3.86 12.45
N THR A 60 -0.73 -4.17 12.12
CA THR A 60 -1.60 -5.06 12.91
C THR A 60 -1.55 -6.52 12.48
N TYR A 61 -0.80 -6.83 11.43
CA TYR A 61 -0.74 -8.17 10.85
C TYR A 61 0.31 -9.03 11.55
N THR A 62 0.10 -10.34 11.50
CA THR A 62 1.02 -11.33 12.08
C THR A 62 1.80 -12.03 10.98
N TYR A 63 3.04 -12.38 11.29
CA TYR A 63 3.95 -13.13 10.41
C TYR A 63 3.80 -14.64 10.62
N GLY A 64 4.17 -15.40 9.58
CA GLY A 64 4.19 -16.85 9.61
C GLY A 64 5.45 -17.39 10.31
N ASP A 65 5.83 -18.62 9.94
CA ASP A 65 7.04 -19.26 10.45
C ASP A 65 8.33 -18.65 9.87
N ASP A 66 8.21 -17.84 8.81
CA ASP A 66 9.30 -17.05 8.25
C ASP A 66 9.09 -15.55 8.51
N PRO A 67 10.17 -14.77 8.64
CA PRO A 67 10.08 -13.38 9.07
C PRO A 67 9.72 -12.40 7.95
N TRP A 68 9.39 -12.87 6.75
CA TRP A 68 9.16 -12.03 5.57
C TRP A 68 7.68 -11.98 5.17
N HIS A 69 6.91 -13.02 5.49
CA HIS A 69 5.56 -13.18 5.00
C HIS A 69 4.52 -13.21 6.12
N TYR A 70 3.39 -12.53 5.87
CA TYR A 70 2.25 -12.57 6.77
C TYR A 70 1.57 -13.95 6.77
N THR A 71 0.82 -14.23 7.84
CA THR A 71 -0.05 -15.40 7.88
C THR A 71 -1.19 -15.31 6.85
N SER A 72 -1.76 -16.45 6.45
CA SER A 72 -2.96 -16.48 5.59
C SER A 72 -4.12 -15.65 6.15
N LYS A 73 -4.32 -15.66 7.48
CA LYS A 73 -5.35 -14.85 8.14
C LYS A 73 -5.08 -13.36 7.95
N SER A 74 -3.83 -12.94 8.07
CA SER A 74 -3.40 -11.56 7.84
C SER A 74 -3.51 -11.13 6.38
N PHE A 75 -3.20 -11.99 5.41
CA PHE A 75 -3.46 -11.70 3.99
C PHE A 75 -4.95 -11.51 3.69
N ILE A 76 -5.83 -12.31 4.31
CA ILE A 76 -7.28 -12.11 4.17
C ILE A 76 -7.71 -10.76 4.76
N GLN A 77 -7.17 -10.38 5.93
CA GLN A 77 -7.47 -9.07 6.52
C GLN A 77 -6.93 -7.93 5.67
N MET A 78 -5.70 -8.07 5.15
CA MET A 78 -5.10 -7.13 4.21
C MET A 78 -5.99 -6.91 2.99
N GLY A 79 -6.51 -7.97 2.37
CA GLY A 79 -7.45 -7.83 1.26
C GLY A 79 -8.69 -7.00 1.59
N LYS A 80 -9.24 -7.15 2.81
CA LYS A 80 -10.38 -6.34 3.29
C LYS A 80 -9.99 -4.87 3.50
N ASP A 81 -8.83 -4.62 4.08
CA ASP A 81 -8.33 -3.27 4.34
C ASP A 81 -8.05 -2.54 3.02
N PHE A 82 -7.40 -3.21 2.06
CA PHE A 82 -7.22 -2.69 0.70
C PHE A 82 -8.56 -2.42 0.00
N ALA A 83 -9.55 -3.30 0.13
CA ALA A 83 -10.86 -3.08 -0.47
C ALA A 83 -11.58 -1.86 0.13
N LEU A 84 -11.45 -1.63 1.44
CA LEU A 84 -12.00 -0.47 2.12
C LEU A 84 -11.28 0.82 1.67
N SER A 85 -9.95 0.82 1.67
CA SER A 85 -9.14 1.95 1.19
C SER A 85 -9.42 2.27 -0.28
N TYR A 86 -9.54 1.25 -1.14
CA TYR A 86 -9.91 1.43 -2.55
C TYR A 86 -11.28 2.08 -2.69
N LYS A 87 -12.29 1.60 -1.95
CA LYS A 87 -13.65 2.16 -2.01
C LYS A 87 -13.67 3.64 -1.68
N GLN A 88 -12.91 4.06 -0.66
CA GLN A 88 -12.79 5.47 -0.27
C GLN A 88 -12.02 6.28 -1.33
N ASN A 89 -10.86 5.77 -1.80
CA ASN A 89 -10.03 6.45 -2.79
C ASN A 89 -10.75 6.63 -4.14
N ALA A 90 -11.43 5.58 -4.63
CA ALA A 90 -12.14 5.61 -5.90
C ALA A 90 -13.28 6.65 -5.93
N GLN A 91 -13.90 6.95 -4.77
CA GLN A 91 -14.90 8.02 -4.65
C GLN A 91 -14.25 9.40 -4.77
N THR A 92 -13.12 9.61 -4.09
CA THR A 92 -12.34 10.84 -4.15
C THR A 92 -11.80 11.10 -5.56
N CYS A 93 -11.18 10.11 -6.19
CA CYS A 93 -10.67 10.17 -7.57
C CYS A 93 -11.71 10.67 -8.58
N ARG A 94 -12.89 10.04 -8.59
CA ARG A 94 -13.94 10.33 -9.56
C ARG A 94 -14.50 11.74 -9.44
N THR A 95 -14.38 12.37 -8.27
CA THR A 95 -14.83 13.74 -8.05
C THR A 95 -13.95 14.76 -8.77
N PHE A 96 -12.74 14.37 -9.18
CA PHE A 96 -11.82 15.20 -9.96
C PHE A 96 -11.89 14.97 -11.48
N LYS A 97 -12.71 14.03 -11.99
CA LYS A 97 -13.05 13.95 -13.43
C LYS A 97 -13.92 15.16 -13.80
N ARG A 98 -13.30 16.27 -14.19
CA ARG A 98 -13.95 17.38 -14.89
C ARG A 98 -13.83 17.20 -16.39
#